data_AF-A0A7F5R4T8-F1
#
_entry.id   AF-A0A7F5R4T8-F1
#
_cell.length_a   1.000
_cell.length_b   1.000
_cell.length_c   1.000
_cell.angle_alpha   90.00
_cell.angle_beta   90.00
_cell.angle_gamma   90.00
#
_symmetry.space_group_name_H-M   'P 1'
#
loop_
_entity.id
_entity.type
_entity.pdbx_description
1 polymer ?
#
loop_
_entity_poly.entity_id
_entity_poly.type
_entity_poly.pdbx_seq_one_letter_code
_entity_poly.pdbx_strand_id
1 'polypeptide(L)'
;MSRPQNAQPTSSIDRLVVKLPSFVPSDPELWFYMVERSFEASGESTRFGNVLGNLDPRYAAKVRDIIINPPETETYATIKAALFRRLGISQETRMKQLLEPGDLRDRKPTQFLCHLRGLAGTTMSGNLLRTIWSSRLPLSIQAIIATMRDKNLDETAEVADYIM
;
A
#
# COMPACT_ATOMS: atom_id res chain seq x y z
N MET A 1 -29.12 52.61 -32.50
CA MET A 1 -29.54 51.81 -31.33
C MET A 1 -29.20 50.34 -31.61
N SER A 2 -28.84 49.61 -30.56
CA SER A 2 -28.72 48.13 -30.46
C SER A 2 -27.34 47.49 -30.68
N ARG A 3 -26.59 47.35 -29.57
CA ARG A 3 -25.90 46.09 -29.15
C ARG A 3 -26.97 45.22 -28.42
N PRO A 4 -26.78 43.91 -28.10
CA PRO A 4 -25.58 43.05 -28.14
C PRO A 4 -25.86 41.65 -28.77
N GLN A 5 -24.93 40.69 -28.83
CA GLN A 5 -24.77 39.67 -27.78
C GLN A 5 -23.37 39.04 -27.89
N ASN A 6 -22.67 39.07 -26.77
CA ASN A 6 -21.37 38.47 -26.53
C ASN A 6 -21.51 36.94 -26.51
N ALA A 7 -20.90 36.23 -27.46
CA ALA A 7 -20.79 34.77 -27.37
C ALA A 7 -19.78 34.45 -26.26
N GLN A 8 -20.27 33.90 -25.15
CA GLN A 8 -19.42 33.41 -24.07
C GLN A 8 -18.51 32.29 -24.62
N PRO A 9 -17.20 32.30 -24.31
CA PRO A 9 -16.39 31.11 -24.54
C PRO A 9 -16.91 30.02 -23.60
N THR A 10 -17.41 28.93 -24.18
CA THR A 10 -17.65 27.67 -23.45
C THR A 10 -16.31 27.20 -22.91
N SER A 11 -16.06 27.46 -21.63
CA SER A 11 -14.95 26.84 -20.90
C SER A 11 -15.25 25.34 -20.84
N SER A 12 -14.77 24.61 -21.85
CA SER A 12 -14.60 23.17 -21.72
C SER A 12 -13.60 22.98 -20.59
N ILE A 13 -14.11 22.66 -19.40
CA ILE A 13 -13.28 22.16 -18.32
C ILE A 13 -12.75 20.83 -18.85
N ASP A 14 -11.54 20.88 -19.39
CA ASP A 14 -10.77 19.72 -19.78
C ASP A 14 -10.66 18.87 -18.51
N ARG A 15 -11.51 17.84 -18.41
CA ARG A 15 -11.53 16.94 -17.26
C ARG A 15 -10.20 16.21 -17.33
N LEU A 16 -9.21 16.71 -16.60
CA LEU A 16 -7.94 16.04 -16.36
C LEU A 16 -8.25 14.60 -15.94
N VAL A 17 -8.13 13.67 -16.88
CA VAL A 17 -8.27 12.25 -16.62
C VAL A 17 -7.09 11.90 -15.73
N VAL A 18 -7.33 11.82 -14.42
CA VAL A 18 -6.34 11.39 -13.46
C VAL A 18 -5.96 9.96 -13.84
N LYS A 19 -4.79 9.78 -14.45
CA LYS A 19 -4.25 8.45 -14.74
C LYS A 19 -3.88 7.80 -13.42
N LEU A 20 -4.71 6.84 -13.01
CA LEU A 20 -4.45 6.06 -11.81
C LEU A 20 -3.32 5.05 -12.09
N PRO A 21 -2.49 4.74 -11.07
CA PRO A 21 -1.52 3.66 -11.15
C PRO A 21 -2.24 2.32 -11.33
N SER A 22 -1.58 1.39 -12.02
CA SER A 22 -2.05 0.01 -12.16
C SER A 22 -2.24 -0.65 -10.80
N PHE A 23 -3.25 -1.52 -10.69
CA PHE A 23 -3.57 -2.22 -9.45
C PHE A 23 -2.44 -3.14 -8.98
N VAL A 24 -2.11 -3.09 -7.68
CA VAL A 24 -1.06 -3.91 -7.06
C VAL A 24 -1.71 -5.03 -6.24
N PRO A 25 -1.91 -6.23 -6.80
CA PRO A 25 -2.64 -7.32 -6.13
C PRO A 25 -1.88 -7.96 -4.96
N SER A 26 -0.55 -7.85 -4.95
CA SER A 26 0.30 -8.31 -3.85
C SER A 26 0.18 -7.42 -2.60
N ASP A 27 -0.19 -6.16 -2.80
CA ASP A 27 -0.39 -5.17 -1.74
C ASP A 27 -1.53 -4.21 -2.14
N PRO A 28 -2.79 -4.68 -2.04
CA PRO A 28 -3.93 -3.84 -2.37
C PRO A 28 -4.04 -2.64 -1.45
N GLU A 29 -3.56 -2.75 -0.21
CA GLU A 29 -3.59 -1.69 0.79
C GLU A 29 -2.75 -0.49 0.34
N LEU A 30 -1.50 -0.73 -0.08
CA LEU A 30 -0.65 0.29 -0.66
C LEU A 30 -1.30 0.97 -1.87
N TRP A 31 -1.87 0.20 -2.79
CA TRP A 31 -2.50 0.76 -3.98
C TRP A 31 -3.66 1.70 -3.62
N PHE A 32 -4.53 1.31 -2.69
CA PHE A 32 -5.61 2.16 -2.23
C PHE A 32 -5.09 3.46 -1.59
N TYR A 33 -4.03 3.41 -0.79
CA TYR A 33 -3.40 4.62 -0.24
C TYR A 33 -2.87 5.57 -1.32
N MET A 34 -2.34 5.04 -2.43
CA MET A 34 -1.84 5.85 -3.54
C MET A 34 -2.97 6.58 -4.29
N VAL A 35 -4.11 5.92 -4.49
CA VAL A 35 -5.21 6.47 -5.30
C VAL A 35 -6.21 7.31 -4.48
N GLU A 36 -6.23 7.17 -3.16
CA GLU A 36 -7.25 7.83 -2.33
C GLU A 36 -7.21 9.35 -2.37
N ARG A 37 -6.03 9.95 -2.50
CA ARG A 37 -5.92 11.40 -2.66
C ARG A 37 -6.56 11.89 -3.96
N SER A 38 -6.52 11.08 -5.02
CA SER A 38 -7.20 11.38 -6.28
C SER A 38 -8.72 11.26 -6.18
N PHE A 39 -9.22 10.53 -5.17
CA PHE A 39 -10.64 10.30 -4.94
C PHE A 39 -11.30 11.32 -4.02
N GLU A 40 -10.52 12.18 -3.35
CA GLU A 40 -11.02 13.10 -2.32
C GLU A 40 -12.21 13.95 -2.79
N ALA A 41 -12.14 14.51 -4.00
CA ALA A 41 -13.21 15.30 -4.63
C ALA A 41 -14.21 14.49 -5.48
N SER A 42 -14.06 13.16 -5.56
CA SER A 42 -14.91 12.28 -6.37
C SER A 42 -16.09 11.71 -5.58
N GLY A 43 -17.27 11.66 -6.18
CA GLY A 43 -18.44 10.97 -5.62
C GLY A 43 -18.26 9.44 -5.63
N GLU A 44 -19.08 8.74 -4.85
CA GLU A 44 -18.97 7.30 -4.60
C GLU A 44 -18.95 6.46 -5.89
N SER A 45 -19.89 6.70 -6.82
CA SER A 45 -19.96 5.99 -8.10
C SER A 45 -18.72 6.22 -8.98
N THR A 46 -18.15 7.42 -8.95
CA THR A 46 -16.92 7.74 -9.67
C THR A 46 -15.74 6.96 -9.09
N ARG A 47 -15.62 6.89 -7.75
CA ARG A 47 -14.57 6.11 -7.09
C ARG A 47 -14.71 4.62 -7.41
N PHE A 48 -15.93 4.08 -7.36
CA PHE A 48 -16.22 2.69 -7.72
C PHE A 48 -15.83 2.40 -9.17
N GLY A 49 -16.26 3.22 -10.14
CA GLY A 49 -15.89 3.06 -11.54
C GLY A 49 -14.38 3.12 -11.80
N ASN A 50 -13.67 4.00 -11.09
CA ASN A 50 -12.21 4.07 -11.17
C ASN A 50 -11.53 2.79 -10.66
N VAL A 51 -12.01 2.20 -9.56
CA VAL A 51 -11.50 0.92 -9.07
C VAL A 51 -11.73 -0.18 -10.12
N LEU A 52 -12.93 -0.29 -10.67
CA LEU A 52 -13.24 -1.29 -11.70
C LEU A 52 -12.36 -1.16 -12.94
N GLY A 53 -12.12 0.07 -13.40
CA GLY A 53 -11.28 0.35 -14.57
C GLY A 53 -9.80 -0.02 -14.40
N ASN A 54 -9.32 -0.19 -13.16
CA ASN A 54 -7.92 -0.53 -12.86
C ASN A 54 -7.72 -1.99 -12.42
N LEU A 55 -8.79 -2.77 -12.23
CA LEU A 55 -8.68 -4.18 -11.83
C LEU A 55 -8.45 -5.07 -13.05
N ASP A 56 -7.43 -5.93 -13.00
CA ASP A 56 -7.31 -7.02 -13.97
C ASP A 56 -8.54 -7.96 -13.88
N PRO A 57 -9.00 -8.55 -15.00
CA PRO A 57 -10.15 -9.46 -15.02
C PRO A 57 -10.07 -10.60 -13.99
N ARG A 58 -8.87 -11.14 -13.75
CA ARG A 58 -8.64 -12.19 -12.75
C ARG A 58 -8.95 -11.77 -11.31
N TYR A 59 -8.75 -10.49 -10.98
CA TYR A 59 -9.03 -9.94 -9.64
C TYR A 59 -10.46 -9.41 -9.55
N ALA A 60 -10.99 -8.85 -10.64
CA ALA A 60 -12.41 -8.53 -10.75
C ALA A 60 -13.29 -9.77 -10.53
N ALA A 61 -12.89 -10.94 -11.06
CA ALA A 61 -13.58 -12.20 -10.83
C ALA A 61 -13.68 -12.57 -9.34
N LYS A 62 -12.68 -12.20 -8.52
CA LYS A 62 -12.70 -12.44 -7.07
C LYS A 62 -13.68 -11.55 -6.32
N VAL A 63 -14.18 -10.46 -6.90
CA VAL A 63 -15.20 -9.56 -6.32
C VAL A 63 -16.46 -9.45 -7.19
N ARG A 64 -16.71 -10.47 -8.02
CA ARG A 64 -17.78 -10.50 -9.03
C ARG A 64 -19.16 -10.23 -8.43
N ASP A 65 -19.48 -10.79 -7.29
CA ASP A 65 -20.74 -10.58 -6.57
C ASP A 65 -21.03 -9.10 -6.32
N ILE A 66 -20.02 -8.32 -5.93
CA ILE A 66 -20.14 -6.87 -5.68
C ILE A 66 -20.22 -6.08 -6.99
N ILE A 67 -19.57 -6.56 -8.05
CA ILE A 67 -19.62 -5.92 -9.37
C ILE A 67 -20.99 -6.11 -10.02
N ILE A 68 -21.54 -7.33 -9.95
CA ILE A 68 -22.82 -7.69 -10.59
C ILE A 68 -24.00 -7.17 -9.77
N ASN A 69 -23.90 -7.19 -8.44
CA ASN A 69 -24.92 -6.69 -7.54
C ASN A 69 -24.31 -5.71 -6.53
N PRO A 70 -24.02 -4.47 -6.97
CA PRO A 70 -23.45 -3.46 -6.08
C PRO A 70 -24.47 -3.08 -4.99
N PRO A 71 -24.02 -2.87 -3.74
CA PRO A 71 -24.90 -2.38 -2.67
C PRO A 71 -25.44 -0.99 -3.00
N GLU A 72 -26.59 -0.61 -2.43
CA GLU A 72 -27.22 0.68 -2.70
C GLU A 72 -26.45 1.87 -2.12
N THR A 73 -25.66 1.63 -1.08
CA THR A 73 -24.83 2.63 -0.39
C THR A 73 -23.45 2.06 -0.12
N GLU A 74 -22.44 2.93 -0.03
CA GLU A 74 -21.07 2.57 0.34
C GLU A 74 -20.42 1.50 -0.57
N THR A 75 -20.76 1.49 -1.86
CA THR A 75 -20.20 0.64 -2.92
C THR A 75 -18.68 0.66 -2.94
N TYR A 76 -18.06 1.85 -2.84
CA TYR A 76 -16.61 1.99 -2.81
C TYR A 76 -15.99 1.36 -1.54
N ALA A 77 -16.57 1.61 -0.37
CA ALA A 77 -16.07 1.04 0.88
C ALA A 77 -16.21 -0.49 0.88
N THR A 78 -17.34 -0.98 0.35
CA THR A 78 -17.64 -2.41 0.24
C THR A 78 -16.66 -3.13 -0.69
N ILE A 79 -16.40 -2.61 -1.89
CA ILE A 79 -15.43 -3.24 -2.80
C ILE A 79 -14.00 -3.16 -2.24
N LYS A 80 -13.62 -2.03 -1.62
CA LYS A 80 -12.30 -1.89 -0.97
C LYS A 80 -12.10 -2.94 0.12
N ALA A 81 -13.07 -3.08 1.03
CA ALA A 81 -13.02 -4.09 2.09
C ALA A 81 -13.00 -5.52 1.54
N ALA A 82 -13.77 -5.80 0.48
CA ALA A 82 -13.77 -7.11 -0.15
C ALA A 82 -12.45 -7.43 -0.85
N LEU A 83 -11.82 -6.46 -1.52
CA LEU A 83 -10.49 -6.62 -2.13
C LEU A 83 -9.45 -6.88 -1.05
N PHE A 84 -9.47 -6.13 0.05
CA PHE A 84 -8.57 -6.41 1.19
C PHE A 84 -8.77 -7.81 1.76
N ARG A 85 -10.02 -8.26 1.90
CA ARG A 85 -10.30 -9.60 2.43
C ARG A 85 -9.93 -10.74 1.47
N ARG A 86 -10.16 -10.56 0.16
CA ARG A 86 -10.05 -11.65 -0.86
C ARG A 86 -8.72 -11.64 -1.62
N LEU A 87 -8.01 -10.52 -1.62
CA LEU A 87 -6.69 -10.35 -2.23
C LEU A 87 -5.60 -10.10 -1.20
N GLY A 88 -5.95 -9.52 -0.05
CA GLY A 88 -4.98 -9.34 1.02
C GLY A 88 -4.38 -10.67 1.42
N ILE A 89 -3.06 -10.65 1.60
CA ILE A 89 -2.33 -11.72 2.26
C ILE A 89 -2.93 -11.86 3.66
N SER A 90 -3.32 -13.07 4.07
CA SER A 90 -3.89 -13.26 5.40
C SER A 90 -2.91 -12.79 6.48
N GLN A 91 -3.41 -12.27 7.59
CA GLN A 91 -2.56 -11.87 8.73
C GLN A 91 -1.64 -13.01 9.18
N GLU A 92 -2.15 -14.25 9.14
CA GLU A 92 -1.36 -15.45 9.43
C GLU A 92 -0.20 -15.63 8.43
N THR A 93 -0.42 -15.39 7.14
CA THR A 93 0.62 -15.53 6.11
C THR A 93 1.66 -14.42 6.23
N ARG A 94 1.25 -13.18 6.52
CA ARG A 94 2.20 -12.09 6.84
C ARG A 94 3.05 -12.43 8.05
N MET A 95 2.43 -12.94 9.12
CA MET A 95 3.12 -13.37 10.33
C MET A 95 4.11 -14.50 10.02
N LYS A 96 3.70 -15.50 9.23
CA LYS A 96 4.57 -16.59 8.78
C LYS A 96 5.78 -16.05 8.02
N GLN A 97 5.59 -15.19 7.02
CA GLN A 97 6.70 -14.59 6.26
C GLN A 97 7.63 -13.75 7.12
N LEU A 98 7.10 -13.05 8.13
CA LEU A 98 7.90 -12.27 9.06
C LEU A 98 8.76 -13.16 9.98
N LEU A 99 8.22 -14.31 10.38
CA LEU A 99 8.89 -15.30 11.23
C LEU A 99 9.70 -16.34 10.44
N GLU A 100 9.56 -16.39 9.13
CA GLU A 100 10.34 -17.25 8.25
C GLU A 100 11.77 -16.71 8.13
N PRO A 101 12.80 -17.57 8.16
CA PRO A 101 14.17 -17.18 7.83
C PRO A 101 14.28 -16.62 6.42
N GLY A 102 14.02 -15.32 6.28
CA GLY A 102 14.32 -14.59 5.07
C GLY A 102 15.83 -14.55 4.86
N ASP A 103 16.29 -14.92 3.68
CA ASP A 103 17.68 -14.75 3.29
C ASP A 103 17.98 -13.24 3.22
N LEU A 104 18.78 -12.74 4.17
CA LEU A 104 19.46 -11.44 4.06
C LEU A 104 20.52 -11.44 2.93
N ARG A 105 20.75 -12.61 2.33
CA ARG A 105 21.94 -12.97 1.53
C ARG A 105 22.30 -11.98 0.41
N ASP A 106 21.32 -11.26 -0.13
CA ASP A 106 21.53 -10.25 -1.18
C ASP A 106 20.93 -8.87 -0.85
N ARG A 107 20.41 -8.64 0.36
CA ARG A 107 19.74 -7.39 0.73
C ARG A 107 20.51 -6.63 1.79
N LYS A 108 20.61 -5.30 1.62
CA LYS A 108 21.10 -4.42 2.68
C LYS A 108 20.19 -4.51 3.92
N PRO A 109 20.73 -4.47 5.14
CA PRO A 109 19.94 -4.39 6.37
C PRO A 109 18.80 -3.35 6.36
N THR A 110 18.99 -2.17 5.76
CA THR A 110 17.93 -1.14 5.58
C THR A 110 16.81 -1.59 4.65
N GLN A 111 17.16 -2.22 3.52
CA GLN A 111 16.19 -2.77 2.57
C GLN A 111 15.39 -3.90 3.20
N PHE A 112 16.06 -4.75 3.99
CA PHE A 112 15.40 -5.81 4.74
C PHE A 112 14.44 -5.25 5.81
N LEU A 113 14.83 -4.19 6.52
CA LEU A 113 13.95 -3.49 7.47
C LEU A 113 12.70 -2.93 6.77
N CYS A 114 12.87 -2.28 5.62
CA CYS A 114 11.76 -1.75 4.82
C CYS A 114 10.78 -2.86 4.41
N HIS A 115 11.30 -4.00 3.97
CA HIS A 115 10.50 -5.17 3.63
C HIS A 115 9.71 -5.70 4.85
N LEU A 116 10.37 -5.85 6.01
CA LEU A 116 9.69 -6.28 7.23
C LEU A 116 8.60 -5.31 7.67
N ARG A 117 8.81 -3.99 7.53
CA ARG A 117 7.77 -2.98 7.81
C ARG A 117 6.55 -3.13 6.90
N GLY A 118 6.77 -3.39 5.60
CA GLY A 118 5.69 -3.66 4.66
C GLY A 118 4.86 -4.89 5.05
N LEU A 119 5.51 -5.96 5.50
CA LEU A 119 4.82 -7.17 5.98
C LEU A 119 4.13 -6.97 7.33
N ALA A 120 4.75 -6.23 8.24
CA ALA A 120 4.26 -6.00 9.59
C ALA A 120 3.03 -5.06 9.64
N GLY A 121 2.92 -4.16 8.65
CA GLY A 121 1.84 -3.18 8.57
C GLY A 121 1.72 -2.35 9.86
N THR A 122 0.49 -2.06 10.26
CA THR A 122 0.17 -1.32 11.50
C THR A 122 0.02 -2.22 12.73
N THR A 123 0.15 -3.54 12.59
CA THR A 123 -0.24 -4.51 13.63
C THR A 123 0.90 -4.84 14.61
N MET A 124 2.16 -4.66 14.21
CA MET A 124 3.30 -5.02 15.07
C MET A 124 3.90 -3.84 15.82
N SER A 125 4.38 -4.13 17.03
CA SER A 125 5.16 -3.17 17.81
C SER A 125 6.58 -2.99 17.24
N GLY A 126 7.10 -1.77 17.34
CA GLY A 126 8.47 -1.46 16.88
C GLY A 126 9.55 -2.29 17.60
N ASN A 127 9.31 -2.67 18.86
CA ASN A 127 10.23 -3.53 19.63
C ASN A 127 10.28 -4.96 19.07
N LEU A 128 9.13 -5.54 18.73
CA LEU A 128 9.09 -6.88 18.13
C LEU A 128 9.73 -6.88 16.74
N LEU A 129 9.46 -5.85 15.94
CA LEU A 129 10.09 -5.65 14.64
C LEU A 129 11.61 -5.55 14.76
N ARG A 130 12.13 -4.79 15.74
CA ARG A 130 13.58 -4.71 16.02
C ARG A 130 14.15 -6.08 16.34
N THR A 131 13.51 -6.85 17.22
CA THR A 131 13.98 -8.19 17.60
C THR A 131 14.05 -9.12 16.38
N ILE A 132 13.00 -9.15 15.55
CA ILE A 132 12.97 -9.98 14.36
C ILE A 132 14.07 -9.55 13.39
N TRP A 133 14.16 -8.25 13.10
CA TRP A 133 15.17 -7.71 12.19
C TRP A 133 16.59 -8.02 12.68
N SER A 134 16.92 -7.73 13.94
CA SER A 134 18.24 -8.02 14.53
C SER A 134 18.57 -9.51 14.50
N SER A 135 17.62 -10.39 14.80
CA SER A 135 17.85 -11.84 14.85
C SER A 135 18.28 -12.46 13.51
N ARG A 136 18.03 -11.76 12.39
CA ARG A 136 18.32 -12.20 11.02
C ARG A 136 19.67 -11.70 10.50
N LEU A 137 20.33 -10.81 11.23
CA LEU A 137 21.65 -10.28 10.86
C LEU A 137 22.75 -11.25 11.27
N PRO A 138 23.95 -11.20 10.65
CA PRO A 138 25.13 -11.91 11.13
C PRO A 138 25.43 -11.63 12.62
N LEU A 139 25.87 -12.64 13.37
CA LEU A 139 26.15 -12.53 14.81
C LEU A 139 27.11 -11.39 15.16
N SER A 140 28.08 -11.09 14.30
CA SER A 140 29.01 -9.96 14.45
C SER A 140 28.28 -8.61 14.48
N ILE A 141 27.32 -8.41 13.57
CA ILE A 141 26.51 -7.20 13.49
C ILE A 141 25.51 -7.14 14.65
N GLN A 142 24.93 -8.28 15.05
CA GLN A 142 24.03 -8.34 16.22
C GLN A 142 24.71 -7.83 17.50
N ALA A 143 25.96 -8.22 17.73
CA ALA A 143 26.73 -7.79 18.90
C ALA A 143 26.95 -6.27 18.93
N ILE A 144 27.25 -5.66 17.78
CA ILE A 144 27.43 -4.21 17.64
C ILE A 144 26.09 -3.49 17.87
N ILE A 145 25.01 -3.97 17.27
CA ILE A 145 23.68 -3.38 17.44
C ILE A 145 23.22 -3.46 18.89
N ALA A 146 23.54 -4.53 19.61
CA ALA A 146 23.16 -4.70 21.02
C ALA A 146 23.77 -3.62 21.94
N THR A 147 24.85 -2.95 21.52
CA THR A 147 25.43 -1.82 22.25
C THR A 147 24.76 -0.48 21.92
N MET A 148 23.97 -0.39 20.85
CA MET A 148 23.31 0.83 20.36
C MET A 148 21.88 0.98 20.93
N ARG A 149 21.75 0.97 22.27
CA ARG A 149 20.43 0.95 22.95
C ARG A 149 19.68 2.29 22.89
N ASP A 150 20.41 3.37 22.70
CA ASP A 150 19.94 4.76 22.60
C ASP A 150 19.45 5.12 21.18
N LYS A 151 19.78 4.31 20.18
CA LYS A 151 19.48 4.58 18.77
C LYS A 151 18.16 3.98 18.32
N ASN A 152 17.48 4.70 17.43
CA ASN A 152 16.26 4.17 16.81
C ASN A 152 16.60 3.07 15.77
N LEU A 153 15.58 2.35 15.30
CA LEU A 153 15.79 1.19 14.43
C LEU A 153 16.33 1.59 13.04
N ASP A 154 16.00 2.79 12.56
CA ASP A 154 16.49 3.32 11.29
C ASP A 154 17.99 3.62 11.35
N GLU A 155 18.44 4.35 12.38
CA GLU A 155 19.85 4.62 12.64
C GLU A 155 20.66 3.33 12.82
N THR A 156 20.06 2.35 13.49
CA THR A 156 20.68 1.03 13.69
C THR A 156 20.86 0.29 12.36
N ALA A 157 19.87 0.40 11.46
CA ALA A 157 19.92 -0.22 10.14
C ALA A 157 20.93 0.45 9.21
N GLU A 158 21.07 1.77 9.26
CA GLU A 158 22.10 2.50 8.52
C GLU A 158 23.52 2.09 8.93
N VAL A 159 23.76 1.90 10.23
CA VAL A 159 25.05 1.41 10.71
C VAL A 159 25.29 -0.05 10.29
N ALA A 160 24.26 -0.89 10.32
CA ALA A 160 24.37 -2.26 9.83
C ALA A 160 24.72 -2.32 8.33
N ASP A 161 24.16 -1.42 7.52
CA ASP A 161 24.50 -1.26 6.09
C ASP A 161 25.96 -0.85 5.85
N TYR A 162 26.58 -0.13 6.79
CA TYR A 162 27.99 0.28 6.68
C TYR A 162 28.96 -0.85 7.05
N ILE A 163 28.55 -1.76 7.94
CA ILE A 163 29.38 -2.86 8.44
C ILE A 163 29.38 -4.06 7.49
N MET A 164 28.30 -4.25 6.73
CA MET A 164 28.09 -5.39 5.82
C MET A 164 28.51 -5.06 4.39
#